data_AF-A0A2V6DSL7-F1
#
_entry.id   AF-A0A2V6DSL7-F1
#
_cell.length_a   1.000
_cell.length_b   1.000
_cell.length_c   1.000
_cell.angle_alpha   90.00
_cell.angle_beta   90.00
_cell.angle_gamma   90.00
#
_symmetry.space_group_name_H-M   'P 1'
#
loop_
_entity.id
_entity.type
_entity.pdbx_description
1 polymer ?
#
loop_
_entity_poly.entity_id
_entity_poly.type
_entity_poly.pdbx_seq_one_letter_code
_entity_poly.pdbx_strand_id
1 'polypeptide(L)'
;MNKEESKETLRARMQEELQALDPEDRRGRSLQICNHVLELPVWKQAQVVVVFEPFKYEPEITPLISDLQRRGSEIIAILPTARSQHDVAIFGPIDLVLVPGVAFTRNGGRMGRGFGFFDRFLAHRAAPAIKIGIAFRFQIVESLPLESHDVQLDLVVTD
;
A
#
# COMPACT_ATOMS: atom_id res chain seq x y z
N MET A 1 -20.70 -20.86 -12.93
CA MET A 1 -20.63 -20.74 -11.45
C MET A 1 -19.16 -20.54 -11.12
N ASN A 2 -18.69 -19.29 -11.05
CA ASN A 2 -17.30 -19.01 -10.73
C ASN A 2 -17.09 -19.38 -9.27
N LYS A 3 -16.25 -20.39 -9.01
CA LYS A 3 -15.76 -20.67 -7.65
C LYS A 3 -15.00 -19.43 -7.22
N GLU A 4 -15.45 -18.74 -6.18
CA GLU A 4 -14.65 -17.69 -5.56
C GLU A 4 -13.30 -18.30 -5.17
N GLU A 5 -12.23 -17.74 -5.74
CA GLU A 5 -10.87 -18.15 -5.45
C GLU A 5 -10.56 -17.87 -3.97
N SER A 6 -9.96 -18.82 -3.27
CA SER A 6 -9.62 -18.63 -1.86
C SER A 6 -8.56 -17.53 -1.70
N LYS A 7 -8.53 -16.83 -0.54
CA LYS A 7 -7.48 -15.84 -0.21
C LYS A 7 -6.08 -16.43 -0.36
N GLU A 8 -5.88 -17.69 0.01
CA GLU A 8 -4.57 -18.35 -0.08
C GLU A 8 -4.13 -18.56 -1.54
N THR A 9 -5.03 -19.07 -2.38
CA THR A 9 -4.76 -19.29 -3.81
C THR A 9 -4.46 -17.96 -4.51
N LEU A 10 -5.28 -16.93 -4.26
CA LEU A 10 -5.07 -15.62 -4.86
C LEU A 10 -3.75 -14.98 -4.39
N ARG A 11 -3.40 -15.12 -3.11
CA ARG A 11 -2.10 -14.64 -2.59
C ARG A 11 -0.93 -15.32 -3.29
N ALA A 12 -0.99 -16.64 -3.46
CA ALA A 12 0.06 -17.39 -4.12
C ALA A 12 0.24 -16.93 -5.57
N ARG A 13 -0.86 -16.86 -6.34
CA ARG A 13 -0.83 -16.40 -7.74
C ARG A 13 -0.25 -14.98 -7.87
N MET A 14 -0.74 -14.05 -7.07
CA MET A 14 -0.28 -12.66 -7.11
C MET A 14 1.20 -12.52 -6.72
N GLN A 15 1.67 -13.34 -5.78
CA GLN A 15 3.09 -13.38 -5.42
C GLN A 15 3.96 -13.95 -6.54
N GLU A 16 3.46 -14.93 -7.30
CA GLU A 16 4.13 -15.45 -8.49
C GLU A 16 4.20 -14.38 -9.58
N GLU A 17 3.10 -13.66 -9.84
CA GLU A 17 3.09 -12.55 -10.82
C GLU A 17 4.05 -11.42 -10.44
N LEU A 18 4.11 -11.05 -9.15
CA LEU A 18 5.09 -10.07 -8.65
C LEU A 18 6.53 -10.55 -8.86
N GLN A 19 6.81 -11.83 -8.60
CA GLN A 19 8.13 -12.42 -8.75
C GLN A 19 8.57 -12.55 -10.21
N ALA A 20 7.61 -12.76 -11.12
CA ALA A 20 7.86 -12.90 -12.55
C ALA A 20 8.15 -11.57 -13.25
N LEU A 21 7.90 -10.43 -12.59
CA LEU A 21 8.11 -9.11 -13.17
C LEU A 21 9.61 -8.81 -13.30
N ASP A 22 10.04 -8.48 -14.52
CA ASP A 22 11.41 -8.08 -14.78
C ASP A 22 11.79 -6.83 -13.95
N PRO A 23 13.03 -6.74 -13.41
CA PRO A 23 13.44 -5.60 -12.60
C PRO A 23 13.35 -4.23 -13.29
N GLU A 24 13.60 -4.16 -14.60
CA GLU A 24 13.48 -2.93 -15.39
C GLU A 24 12.02 -2.53 -15.57
N ASP A 25 11.16 -3.48 -15.96
CA ASP A 25 9.71 -3.29 -16.06
C ASP A 25 9.12 -2.85 -14.71
N ARG A 26 9.54 -3.49 -13.62
CA ARG A 26 9.12 -3.15 -12.27
C ARG A 26 9.50 -1.72 -11.92
N ARG A 27 10.71 -1.29 -12.23
CA ARG A 27 11.16 0.09 -11.99
C ARG A 27 10.35 1.08 -12.83
N GLY A 28 10.13 0.79 -14.11
CA GLY A 28 9.36 1.64 -15.01
C GLY A 28 7.92 1.84 -14.51
N ARG A 29 7.23 0.75 -14.17
CA ARG A 29 5.87 0.79 -13.61
C ARG A 29 5.81 1.46 -12.24
N SER A 30 6.80 1.21 -11.38
CA SER A 30 6.91 1.88 -10.08
C SER A 30 7.03 3.41 -10.23
N LEU A 31 7.77 3.88 -11.24
CA LEU A 31 7.88 5.31 -11.54
C LEU A 31 6.54 5.89 -12.02
N GLN A 32 5.78 5.16 -12.85
CA GLN A 32 4.44 5.58 -13.26
C GLN A 32 3.49 5.71 -12.06
N ILE A 33 3.48 4.72 -11.16
CA ILE A 33 2.72 4.78 -9.91
C ILE A 33 3.11 6.01 -9.10
N CYS A 34 4.42 6.24 -8.89
CA CYS A 34 4.92 7.39 -8.14
C CYS A 34 4.48 8.71 -8.78
N ASN A 35 4.57 8.86 -10.10
CA ASN A 35 4.14 10.07 -10.79
C ASN A 35 2.64 10.34 -10.58
N HIS A 36 1.80 9.31 -10.65
CA HIS A 36 0.37 9.46 -10.37
C HIS A 36 0.12 9.91 -8.92
N VAL A 37 0.84 9.35 -7.94
CA VAL A 37 0.71 9.77 -6.53
C VAL A 37 1.16 11.21 -6.33
N LEU A 38 2.29 11.62 -6.94
CA LEU A 38 2.84 12.98 -6.83
C LEU A 38 1.84 14.04 -7.32
N GLU A 39 0.96 13.70 -8.26
CA GLU A 39 -0.04 14.62 -8.79
C GLU A 39 -1.28 14.79 -7.91
N LEU A 40 -1.51 13.89 -6.94
CA LEU A 40 -2.70 13.93 -6.09
C LEU A 40 -2.71 15.18 -5.18
N PRO A 41 -3.82 15.93 -5.12
CA PRO A 41 -3.94 17.08 -4.20
C PRO A 41 -3.69 16.69 -2.74
N VAL A 42 -4.21 15.52 -2.32
CA VAL A 42 -4.02 14.99 -0.96
C VAL A 42 -2.55 14.70 -0.64
N TRP A 43 -1.76 14.28 -1.64
CA TRP A 43 -0.31 14.07 -1.47
C TRP A 43 0.44 15.39 -1.29
N LYS A 44 0.11 16.39 -2.14
CA LYS A 44 0.73 17.72 -2.13
C LYS A 44 0.48 18.47 -0.82
N GLN A 45 -0.65 18.22 -0.16
CA GLN A 45 -1.05 18.87 1.08
C GLN A 45 -0.53 18.16 2.35
N ALA A 46 -0.30 16.85 2.29
CA ALA A 46 0.10 16.07 3.46
C ALA A 46 1.45 16.52 4.04
N GLN A 47 1.52 16.64 5.37
CA GLN A 47 2.71 17.00 6.14
C GLN A 47 3.27 15.81 6.91
N VAL A 48 2.42 14.94 7.45
CA VAL A 48 2.82 13.70 8.15
C VAL A 48 2.37 12.50 7.34
N VAL A 49 3.33 11.83 6.70
CA VAL A 49 3.06 10.70 5.79
C VAL A 49 3.72 9.44 6.30
N VAL A 50 2.90 8.39 6.42
CA VAL A 50 3.37 7.04 6.70
C VAL A 50 3.66 6.35 5.39
N VAL A 51 4.88 5.83 5.26
CA VAL A 51 5.33 5.04 4.12
C VAL A 51 5.72 3.64 4.59
N PHE A 52 5.74 2.69 3.67
CA PHE A 52 6.26 1.35 3.93
C PHE A 52 7.62 1.20 3.27
N GLU A 53 8.53 0.44 3.86
CA GLU A 53 9.71 -0.02 3.14
C GLU A 53 9.27 -1.20 2.23
N PRO A 54 9.42 -1.10 0.90
CA PRO A 54 8.95 -2.13 -0.02
C PRO A 54 9.57 -3.49 0.27
N PHE A 55 8.73 -4.51 0.42
CA PHE A 55 9.19 -5.89 0.49
C PHE A 55 9.58 -6.41 -0.90
N LYS A 56 10.28 -7.54 -0.97
CA LYS A 56 10.75 -8.12 -2.25
C LYS A 56 9.64 -8.11 -3.31
N TYR A 57 9.97 -7.54 -4.48
CA TYR A 57 9.13 -7.41 -5.67
C TYR A 57 7.93 -6.44 -5.58
N GLU A 58 7.74 -5.74 -4.46
CA GLU A 58 6.75 -4.65 -4.38
C GLU A 58 7.17 -3.43 -5.21
N PRO A 59 6.22 -2.53 -5.55
CA PRO A 59 6.54 -1.26 -6.19
C PRO A 59 7.57 -0.45 -5.39
N GLU A 60 8.54 0.09 -6.10
CA GLU A 60 9.53 0.99 -5.51
C GLU A 60 8.90 2.38 -5.29
N ILE A 61 9.06 2.93 -4.08
CA ILE A 61 8.47 4.23 -3.71
C ILE A 61 9.52 5.31 -3.40
N THR A 62 10.79 5.06 -3.71
CA THR A 62 11.90 5.98 -3.47
C THR A 62 11.61 7.41 -3.96
N PRO A 63 11.04 7.63 -5.16
CA PRO A 63 10.71 8.98 -5.62
C PRO A 63 9.74 9.73 -4.68
N LEU A 64 8.78 9.03 -4.08
CA LEU A 64 7.83 9.61 -3.12
C LEU A 64 8.52 10.02 -1.82
N ILE A 65 9.42 9.17 -1.32
CA ILE A 65 10.22 9.48 -0.12
C ILE A 65 11.10 10.69 -0.38
N SER A 66 11.78 10.75 -1.54
CA SER A 66 12.62 11.89 -1.92
C SER A 66 11.82 13.19 -2.04
N ASP A 67 10.57 13.13 -2.53
CA ASP A 67 9.69 14.29 -2.57
C ASP A 67 9.33 14.81 -1.17
N LEU A 68 8.91 13.92 -0.26
CA LEU A 68 8.60 14.28 1.12
C LEU A 68 9.81 14.90 1.84
N GLN A 69 11.00 14.31 1.65
CA GLN A 69 12.25 14.84 2.21
C GLN A 69 12.54 16.25 1.69
N ARG A 70 12.36 16.49 0.39
CA ARG A 70 12.58 17.81 -0.23
C ARG A 70 11.60 18.86 0.30
N ARG A 71 10.36 18.46 0.60
CA ARG A 71 9.33 19.33 1.19
C ARG A 71 9.53 19.60 2.68
N GLY A 72 10.39 18.83 3.36
CA GLY A 72 10.54 18.89 4.80
C GLY A 72 9.34 18.29 5.55
N SER A 73 8.58 17.40 4.89
CA SER A 73 7.47 16.66 5.51
C SER A 73 8.00 15.62 6.51
N GLU A 74 7.21 15.31 7.52
CA GLU A 74 7.49 14.24 8.46
C GLU A 74 7.19 12.89 7.82
N ILE A 75 8.18 11.99 7.84
CA ILE A 75 8.09 10.67 7.22
C ILE A 75 8.19 9.62 8.31
N ILE A 76 7.18 8.77 8.38
CA ILE A 76 7.15 7.64 9.30
C ILE A 76 7.25 6.37 8.46
N ALA A 77 8.37 5.65 8.59
CA ALA A 77 8.59 4.41 7.85
C ALA A 77 8.13 3.18 8.65
N ILE A 78 7.31 2.34 8.01
CA ILE A 78 6.92 1.02 8.53
C ILE A 78 7.82 -0.03 7.86
N LEU A 79 8.58 -0.73 8.69
CA LEU A 79 9.45 -1.82 8.24
C LEU A 79 8.62 -3.11 7.99
N PRO A 80 8.99 -3.96 7.02
CA PRO A 80 8.32 -5.24 6.77
C PRO A 80 8.33 -6.21 7.96
N THR A 81 9.28 -6.00 8.87
CA THR A 81 9.44 -6.76 10.11
C THR A 81 8.50 -6.31 11.22
N ALA A 82 7.83 -5.15 11.09
CA ALA A 82 6.87 -4.68 12.07
C ALA A 82 5.74 -5.70 12.26
N ARG A 83 5.54 -6.12 13.50
CA ARG A 83 4.52 -7.07 13.94
C ARG A 83 3.41 -6.38 14.74
N SER A 84 3.73 -5.25 15.36
CA SER A 84 2.86 -4.49 16.25
C SER A 84 2.91 -2.99 15.98
N GLN A 85 1.85 -2.26 16.33
CA GLN A 85 1.83 -0.79 16.23
C GLN A 85 2.90 -0.12 17.10
N HIS A 86 3.38 -0.79 18.15
CA HIS A 86 4.44 -0.28 19.03
C HIS A 86 5.82 -0.32 18.38
N ASP A 87 5.96 -1.05 17.27
CA ASP A 87 7.19 -1.11 16.49
C ASP A 87 7.38 0.15 15.62
N VAL A 88 6.38 1.04 15.58
CA VAL A 88 6.36 2.26 14.78
C VAL A 88 6.31 3.47 15.71
N ALA A 89 7.33 4.33 15.64
CA ALA A 89 7.39 5.57 16.40
C ALA A 89 6.49 6.62 15.73
N ILE A 90 5.28 6.81 16.26
CA ILE A 90 4.29 7.76 15.74
C ILE A 90 3.92 8.75 16.83
N PHE A 91 4.16 10.03 16.55
CA PHE A 91 3.80 11.13 17.43
C PHE A 91 2.90 12.09 16.66
N GLY A 92 1.67 12.28 17.13
CA GLY A 92 0.72 13.22 16.51
C GLY A 92 -0.18 12.61 15.41
N PRO A 93 -0.95 13.48 14.73
CA PRO A 93 -1.90 13.06 13.70
C PRO A 93 -1.19 12.63 12.42
N ILE A 94 -1.81 11.70 11.68
CA ILE A 94 -1.32 11.22 10.39
C ILE A 94 -2.25 11.76 9.31
N ASP A 95 -1.69 12.40 8.28
CA ASP A 95 -2.47 12.91 7.16
C ASP A 95 -2.74 11.82 6.12
N LEU A 96 -1.71 11.01 5.83
CA LEU A 96 -1.72 10.05 4.74
C LEU A 96 -0.91 8.80 5.07
N VAL A 97 -1.40 7.64 4.62
CA VAL A 97 -0.70 6.36 4.67
C VAL A 97 -0.61 5.73 3.28
N LEU A 98 0.60 5.40 2.84
CA LEU A 98 0.82 4.49 1.73
C LEU A 98 0.68 3.05 2.23
N VAL A 99 -0.17 2.27 1.57
CA VAL A 99 -0.55 0.93 2.02
C VAL A 99 -0.12 -0.11 0.98
N PRO A 100 0.79 -1.03 1.35
CA PRO A 100 1.17 -2.14 0.49
C PRO A 100 0.12 -3.27 0.56
N GLY A 101 0.14 -4.12 -0.47
CA GLY A 101 -0.79 -5.23 -0.59
C GLY A 101 -0.39 -6.21 -1.67
N VAL A 102 -1.00 -7.39 -1.62
CA VAL A 102 -0.84 -8.46 -2.59
C VAL A 102 -1.89 -8.35 -3.69
N ALA A 103 -3.12 -7.97 -3.33
CA ALA A 103 -4.20 -7.69 -4.28
C ALA A 103 -5.08 -6.54 -3.76
N PHE A 104 -5.75 -5.88 -4.69
CA PHE A 104 -6.64 -4.75 -4.41
C PHE A 104 -7.89 -4.83 -5.28
N THR A 105 -8.98 -4.17 -4.88
CA THR A 105 -10.15 -3.95 -5.73
C THR A 105 -10.30 -2.48 -6.09
N ARG A 106 -11.06 -2.20 -7.17
CA ARG A 106 -11.39 -0.83 -7.57
C ARG A 106 -12.16 -0.04 -6.51
N ASN A 107 -12.84 -0.73 -5.60
CA ASN A 107 -13.59 -0.12 -4.52
C ASN A 107 -12.74 0.07 -3.26
N GLY A 108 -11.41 -0.09 -3.33
CA GLY A 108 -10.52 0.10 -2.19
C GLY A 108 -10.41 -1.13 -1.26
N GLY A 109 -10.92 -2.29 -1.67
CA GLY A 109 -10.62 -3.54 -0.98
C GLY A 109 -9.15 -3.87 -1.08
N ARG A 110 -8.57 -4.47 -0.02
CA ARG A 110 -7.14 -4.79 0.04
C ARG A 110 -6.94 -6.17 0.65
N MET A 111 -6.03 -6.93 0.07
CA MET A 111 -5.52 -8.16 0.66
C MET A 111 -4.02 -8.03 0.93
N GLY A 112 -3.64 -8.07 2.20
CA GLY A 112 -2.25 -8.12 2.63
C GLY A 112 -1.65 -9.54 2.60
N ARG A 113 -0.41 -9.65 3.11
CA ARG A 113 0.35 -10.91 3.19
C ARG A 113 -0.14 -11.89 4.27
N GLY A 114 -1.13 -11.52 5.08
CA GLY A 114 -1.75 -12.39 6.10
C GLY A 114 -1.35 -12.11 7.56
N PHE A 115 -0.48 -11.14 7.84
CA PHE A 115 -0.05 -10.81 9.22
C PHE A 115 -1.01 -9.86 9.98
N GLY A 116 -2.00 -9.30 9.29
CA GLY A 116 -3.00 -8.39 9.87
C GLY A 116 -2.46 -7.08 10.46
N PHE A 117 -1.18 -6.76 10.26
CA PHE A 117 -0.57 -5.56 10.82
C PHE A 117 -1.24 -4.27 10.30
N PHE A 118 -1.35 -4.14 8.97
CA PHE A 118 -1.95 -2.94 8.36
C PHE A 118 -3.41 -2.77 8.74
N ASP A 119 -4.20 -3.85 8.81
CA ASP A 119 -5.61 -3.75 9.21
C ASP A 119 -5.75 -3.20 10.64
N ARG A 120 -4.94 -3.71 11.58
CA ARG A 120 -4.89 -3.16 12.94
C ARG A 120 -4.42 -1.71 12.94
N PHE A 121 -3.34 -1.40 12.22
CA PHE A 121 -2.74 -0.07 12.16
C PHE A 121 -3.72 0.98 11.61
N LEU A 122 -4.36 0.67 10.49
CA LEU A 122 -5.30 1.54 9.79
C LEU A 122 -6.60 1.73 10.58
N ALA A 123 -7.11 0.69 11.26
CA ALA A 123 -8.34 0.78 12.04
C ALA A 123 -8.21 1.65 13.30
N HIS A 124 -6.99 1.88 13.79
CA HIS A 124 -6.76 2.60 15.05
C HIS A 124 -5.92 3.85 14.84
N ARG A 125 -4.62 3.69 14.60
CA ARG A 125 -3.65 4.80 14.58
C ARG A 125 -3.82 5.71 13.38
N ALA A 126 -4.19 5.13 12.24
CA ALA A 126 -4.39 5.85 11.00
C ALA A 126 -5.87 5.92 10.56
N ALA A 127 -6.81 5.78 11.51
CA ALA A 127 -8.24 5.86 11.21
C ALA A 127 -8.63 7.16 10.46
N PRO A 128 -8.19 8.36 10.89
CA PRO A 128 -8.54 9.62 10.20
C PRO A 128 -7.69 9.91 8.96
N ALA A 129 -6.60 9.18 8.73
CA ALA A 129 -5.68 9.45 7.63
C ALA A 129 -6.27 9.00 6.29
N ILE A 130 -5.86 9.63 5.20
CA ILE A 130 -6.13 9.15 3.84
C ILE A 130 -5.26 7.91 3.54
N LYS A 131 -5.87 6.84 3.04
CA LYS A 131 -5.25 5.54 2.84
C LYS A 131 -5.12 5.27 1.35
N ILE A 132 -3.89 5.24 0.85
CA ILE A 132 -3.59 5.06 -0.57
C ILE A 132 -2.90 3.72 -0.79
N GLY A 133 -3.58 2.81 -1.48
CA GLY A 133 -3.01 1.55 -1.95
C GLY A 133 -2.04 1.80 -3.09
N ILE A 134 -0.84 1.22 -3.00
CA ILE A 134 0.18 1.26 -4.05
C ILE A 134 0.23 -0.14 -4.68
N ALA A 135 -0.08 -0.24 -5.97
CA ALA A 135 -0.28 -1.53 -6.63
C ALA A 135 0.13 -1.47 -8.10
N PHE A 136 0.61 -2.58 -8.66
CA PHE A 136 0.62 -2.75 -10.11
C PHE A 136 -0.80 -3.03 -10.63
N ARG A 137 -1.09 -2.69 -11.89
CA ARG A 137 -2.41 -2.92 -12.51
C ARG A 137 -2.88 -4.38 -12.42
N PHE A 138 -1.99 -5.35 -12.54
CA PHE A 138 -2.34 -6.77 -12.46
C PHE A 138 -2.78 -7.21 -11.05
N GLN A 139 -2.41 -6.45 -10.01
CA GLN A 139 -2.86 -6.70 -8.65
C GLN A 139 -4.32 -6.25 -8.41
N ILE A 140 -4.96 -5.59 -9.39
CA ILE A 140 -6.37 -5.20 -9.30
C ILE A 140 -7.26 -6.37 -9.73
N VAL A 141 -8.05 -6.87 -8.78
CA VAL A 141 -9.02 -7.95 -8.98
C VAL A 141 -10.46 -7.43 -8.86
N GLU A 142 -11.42 -8.20 -9.40
CA GLU A 142 -12.84 -7.83 -9.37
C GLU A 142 -13.41 -7.78 -7.95
N SER A 143 -13.11 -8.81 -7.15
CA SER A 143 -13.57 -8.92 -5.77
C SER A 143 -12.50 -9.56 -4.89
N LEU A 144 -12.59 -9.25 -3.61
CA LEU A 144 -11.82 -9.90 -2.55
C LEU A 144 -12.81 -10.38 -1.49
N PRO A 145 -12.60 -11.56 -0.89
CA PRO A 145 -13.41 -12.02 0.24
C PRO A 145 -13.01 -11.23 1.50
N LEU A 146 -13.49 -10.00 1.61
CA LEU A 146 -13.19 -9.11 2.73
C LEU A 146 -13.90 -9.58 4.01
N GLU A 147 -13.21 -9.43 5.14
CA GLU A 147 -13.73 -9.69 6.48
C GLU A 147 -14.11 -8.38 7.17
N SER A 148 -14.92 -8.44 8.22
CA SER A 148 -15.44 -7.23 8.90
C SER A 148 -14.37 -6.33 9.52
N HIS A 149 -13.15 -6.83 9.67
CA HIS A 149 -11.99 -6.12 10.19
C HIS A 149 -11.05 -5.59 9.10
N ASP A 150 -11.28 -5.95 7.83
CA ASP A 150 -10.49 -5.45 6.71
C ASP A 150 -10.82 -3.96 6.49
N VAL A 151 -9.80 -3.10 6.54
CA VAL A 151 -9.98 -1.66 6.39
C VAL A 151 -10.00 -1.31 4.89
N GLN A 152 -11.08 -0.66 4.46
CA GLN A 152 -11.22 -0.14 3.10
C GLN A 152 -10.29 1.06 2.89
N LEU A 153 -9.62 1.09 1.74
CA LEU A 153 -8.76 2.17 1.32
C LEU A 153 -9.57 3.28 0.66
N ASP A 154 -9.07 4.52 0.77
CA ASP A 154 -9.68 5.68 0.15
C ASP A 154 -9.35 5.74 -1.36
N LEU A 155 -8.13 5.33 -1.72
CA LEU A 155 -7.63 5.32 -3.10
C LEU A 155 -6.75 4.10 -3.35
N VAL A 156 -6.68 3.65 -4.61
CA VAL A 156 -5.66 2.72 -5.10
C VAL A 156 -5.04 3.33 -6.36
N VAL A 157 -3.72 3.49 -6.36
CA VAL A 157 -2.97 4.06 -7.48
C VAL A 157 -2.14 2.98 -8.14
N THR A 158 -2.21 2.93 -9.47
CA THR A 158 -1.50 1.96 -10.31
C THR A 158 -0.62 2.62 -11.35
N ASP A 159 0.20 1.80 -12.03
CA ASP A 159 0.91 2.16 -13.25
C ASP A 159 -0.04 2.47 -14.41
#